data_AF-A0A1H8E2A2-F1
#
_entry.id   AF-A0A1H8E2A2-F1
#
_cell.length_a   1.000
_cell.length_b   1.000
_cell.length_c   1.000
_cell.angle_alpha   90.00
_cell.angle_beta   90.00
_cell.angle_gamma   90.00
#
_symmetry.space_group_name_H-M   'P 1'
#
loop_
_entity.id
_entity.type
_entity.pdbx_description
1 polymer ?
#
loop_
_entity_poly.entity_id
_entity_poly.type
_entity_poly.pdbx_seq_one_letter_code
_entity_poly.pdbx_strand_id
1 'polypeptide(L)'
;MLKKIILLIFLLTFNIICTGCNSAEHNDILIENQWKMEFISDLDGNILVTNLEQTNLAEDVRDMRLSFSKDGTVTLKDLTNGEDLSGTYTSEKLDNSIKLEVDFEDKDNILGTCGLREYGNGEKLYSIVLNSEDKILSFIQTKQSE
;
A
#
# COMPACT_ATOMS: atom_id res chain seq x y z
N MET A 1 9.19 -49.75 10.87
CA MET A 1 8.18 -48.67 10.77
C MET A 1 8.76 -47.29 11.04
N LEU A 2 9.66 -47.11 12.02
CA LEU A 2 10.30 -45.82 12.35
C LEU A 2 11.02 -45.12 11.18
N LYS A 3 11.70 -45.88 10.29
CA LYS A 3 12.38 -45.33 9.11
C LYS A 3 11.45 -44.70 8.06
N LYS A 4 10.18 -45.12 7.99
CA LYS A 4 9.18 -44.55 7.06
C LYS A 4 8.58 -43.24 7.58
N ILE A 5 8.52 -43.07 8.91
CA ILE A 5 8.01 -41.86 9.57
C ILE A 5 9.01 -40.71 9.45
N ILE A 6 10.30 -40.98 9.61
CA ILE A 6 11.37 -39.97 9.48
C ILE A 6 11.45 -39.41 8.04
N LEU A 7 11.28 -40.26 7.02
CA LEU A 7 11.28 -39.83 5.61
C LEU A 7 10.07 -38.94 5.28
N LEU A 8 8.91 -39.21 5.88
CA LEU A 8 7.69 -38.43 5.68
C LEU A 8 7.81 -37.03 6.31
N ILE A 9 8.42 -36.93 7.51
CA ILE A 9 8.66 -35.65 8.19
C ILE A 9 9.67 -34.81 7.40
N PHE A 10 10.73 -35.41 6.85
CA PHE A 10 11.72 -34.69 6.06
C PHE A 10 11.15 -34.13 4.73
N LEU A 11 10.21 -34.86 4.10
CA LEU A 11 9.48 -34.39 2.91
C LEU A 11 8.47 -33.28 3.23
N LEU A 12 7.82 -33.32 4.40
CA LEU A 12 6.92 -32.26 4.86
C LEU A 12 7.67 -30.97 5.22
N THR A 13 8.86 -31.06 5.82
CA THR A 13 9.66 -29.87 6.17
C THR A 13 10.41 -29.28 4.97
N PHE A 14 10.69 -30.05 3.92
CA PHE A 14 11.37 -29.54 2.72
C PHE A 14 10.45 -28.72 1.80
N ASN A 15 9.14 -28.96 1.84
CA ASN A 15 8.16 -28.15 1.10
C ASN A 15 7.90 -26.77 1.71
N ILE A 16 8.33 -26.53 2.97
CA ILE A 16 8.20 -25.21 3.61
C ILE A 16 9.38 -24.29 3.24
N ILE A 17 10.45 -24.81 2.62
CA ILE A 17 11.69 -24.05 2.34
C ILE A 17 11.78 -23.59 0.85
N CYS A 18 10.81 -23.94 -0.01
CA CYS A 18 10.89 -23.63 -1.45
C CYS A 18 9.64 -22.97 -2.06
N THR A 19 8.83 -22.26 -1.26
CA THR A 19 7.78 -21.37 -1.77
C THR A 19 8.00 -19.96 -1.23
N GLY A 20 9.09 -19.32 -1.65
CA GLY A 20 9.45 -17.99 -1.15
C GLY A 20 10.49 -17.28 -2.00
N CYS A 21 10.57 -17.58 -3.29
CA CYS A 21 11.37 -16.80 -4.25
C CYS A 21 10.56 -16.70 -5.53
N ASN A 22 9.81 -15.60 -5.69
CA ASN A 22 9.42 -15.01 -6.98
C ASN A 22 8.53 -13.75 -6.84
N SER A 23 8.20 -13.28 -5.62
CA SER A 23 7.41 -12.05 -5.41
C SER A 23 8.23 -10.83 -4.97
N ALA A 24 9.56 -10.92 -4.88
CA ALA A 24 10.37 -9.96 -4.14
C ALA A 24 10.84 -8.73 -4.94
N GLU A 25 10.88 -8.76 -6.28
CA GLU A 25 11.55 -7.68 -7.05
C GLU A 25 10.66 -6.47 -7.42
N HIS A 26 9.34 -6.55 -7.34
CA HIS A 26 8.46 -5.41 -7.71
C HIS A 26 7.88 -4.64 -6.53
N ASN A 27 7.97 -5.20 -5.32
CA ASN A 27 7.52 -4.52 -4.10
C ASN A 27 8.49 -3.45 -3.62
N ASP A 28 9.71 -3.39 -4.16
CA ASP A 28 10.72 -2.42 -3.75
C ASP A 28 10.20 -0.98 -3.92
N ILE A 29 9.45 -0.67 -4.99
CA ILE A 29 8.82 0.65 -5.17
C ILE A 29 7.86 0.97 -4.01
N LEU A 30 7.06 0.02 -3.55
CA LEU A 30 6.09 0.23 -2.47
C LEU A 30 6.78 0.42 -1.12
N ILE A 31 7.83 -0.38 -0.87
CA ILE A 31 8.49 -0.53 0.43
C ILE A 31 9.55 0.54 0.65
N GLU A 32 10.32 0.90 -0.37
CA GLU A 32 11.40 1.89 -0.26
C GLU A 32 10.89 3.34 -0.18
N ASN A 33 9.62 3.55 -0.51
CA ASN A 33 9.00 4.86 -0.53
C ASN A 33 8.08 5.10 0.67
N GLN A 34 7.93 6.37 1.03
CA GLN A 34 6.91 6.82 1.97
C GLN A 34 5.80 7.51 1.18
N TRP A 35 4.56 7.21 1.51
CA TRP A 35 3.41 7.68 0.76
C TRP A 35 2.65 8.71 1.58
N LYS A 36 2.66 9.97 1.14
CA LYS A 36 1.92 11.05 1.79
C LYS A 36 0.55 11.17 1.14
N MET A 37 -0.51 11.17 1.93
CA MET A 37 -1.86 11.43 1.43
C MET A 37 -1.93 12.84 0.83
N GLU A 38 -2.55 12.96 -0.35
CA GLU A 38 -2.87 14.24 -1.00
C GLU A 38 -4.30 14.66 -0.67
N PHE A 39 -5.24 13.73 -0.86
CA PHE A 39 -6.65 13.92 -0.56
C PHE A 39 -7.39 12.60 -0.37
N ILE A 40 -8.56 12.69 0.27
CA ILE A 40 -9.66 11.73 0.18
C ILE A 40 -10.82 12.42 -0.52
N SER A 41 -11.40 11.78 -1.53
CA SER A 41 -12.63 12.23 -2.17
C SER A 41 -13.73 11.19 -2.06
N ASP A 42 -14.97 11.62 -2.30
CA ASP A 42 -16.03 10.70 -2.70
C ASP A 42 -15.79 10.16 -4.14
N LEU A 43 -16.70 9.32 -4.62
CA LEU A 43 -16.63 8.74 -5.97
C LEU A 43 -16.90 9.76 -7.10
N ASP A 44 -17.52 10.90 -6.79
CA ASP A 44 -17.78 11.99 -7.73
C ASP A 44 -16.58 12.95 -7.85
N GLY A 45 -15.55 12.77 -7.01
CA GLY A 45 -14.34 13.57 -6.99
C GLY A 45 -14.42 14.81 -6.11
N ASN A 46 -15.46 14.96 -5.28
CA ASN A 46 -15.52 16.02 -4.29
C ASN A 46 -14.52 15.71 -3.16
N ILE A 47 -13.59 16.63 -2.91
CA ILE A 47 -12.56 16.46 -1.89
C ILE A 47 -13.22 16.62 -0.51
N LEU A 48 -13.14 15.56 0.29
CA LEU A 48 -13.66 15.53 1.67
C LEU A 48 -12.55 15.89 2.67
N VAL A 49 -11.34 15.37 2.43
CA VAL A 49 -10.18 15.54 3.30
C VAL A 49 -8.94 15.86 2.47
N THR A 50 -8.06 16.72 2.96
CA THR A 50 -6.77 17.01 2.30
C THR A 50 -5.62 17.17 3.31
N ASN A 51 -4.38 17.11 2.82
CA ASN A 51 -3.19 17.43 3.60
C ASN A 51 -2.76 18.91 3.55
N LEU A 52 -3.52 19.76 2.84
CA LEU A 52 -3.20 21.17 2.64
C LEU A 52 -4.02 22.05 3.59
N GLU A 53 -3.36 22.66 4.57
CA GLU A 53 -4.00 23.48 5.64
C GLU A 53 -4.74 24.72 5.12
N GLN A 54 -4.40 25.23 3.94
CA GLN A 54 -4.90 26.53 3.44
C GLN A 54 -5.96 26.41 2.34
N THR A 55 -6.65 25.27 2.25
CA THR A 55 -7.66 25.07 1.20
C THR A 55 -9.07 25.20 1.75
N ASN A 56 -9.91 25.95 1.05
CA ASN A 56 -11.37 25.89 1.21
C ASN A 56 -11.97 24.73 0.38
N LEU A 57 -11.13 23.77 -0.04
CA LEU A 57 -11.47 22.70 -0.96
C LEU A 57 -12.00 21.45 -0.25
N ALA A 58 -11.77 21.34 1.06
CA ALA A 58 -12.08 20.16 1.86
C ALA A 58 -12.78 20.53 3.16
N GLU A 59 -13.53 19.59 3.72
CA GLU A 59 -14.21 19.74 5.00
C GLU A 59 -13.27 19.51 6.20
N ASP A 60 -12.24 18.66 6.01
CA ASP A 60 -11.27 18.33 7.05
C ASP A 60 -9.82 18.31 6.50
N VAL A 61 -8.86 18.49 7.41
CA VAL A 61 -7.43 18.48 7.10
C VAL A 61 -6.72 17.42 7.93
N ARG A 62 -6.03 16.49 7.26
CA ARG A 62 -5.31 15.37 7.89
C ARG A 62 -3.93 15.18 7.27
N ASP A 63 -2.93 14.81 8.07
CA ASP A 63 -1.64 14.31 7.56
C ASP A 63 -1.58 12.80 7.72
N MET A 64 -1.95 12.06 6.68
CA MET A 64 -1.89 10.61 6.70
C MET A 64 -0.71 10.07 5.90
N ARG A 65 -0.12 8.99 6.41
CA ARG A 65 0.98 8.26 5.79
C ARG A 65 0.62 6.81 5.56
N LEU A 66 0.89 6.34 4.36
CA LEU A 66 0.76 4.94 3.99
C LEU A 66 2.17 4.34 3.87
N SER A 67 2.38 3.16 4.44
CA SER A 67 3.66 2.44 4.39
C SER A 67 3.44 0.95 4.15
N PHE A 68 4.39 0.34 3.42
CA PHE A 68 4.38 -1.08 3.08
C PHE A 68 5.65 -1.74 3.59
N SER A 69 5.51 -2.96 4.09
CA SER A 69 6.62 -3.76 4.64
C SER A 69 6.88 -5.01 3.80
N LYS A 70 8.09 -5.55 3.93
CA LYS A 70 8.51 -6.79 3.23
C LYS A 70 7.74 -8.04 3.65
N ASP A 71 7.17 -8.03 4.85
CA ASP A 71 6.40 -9.15 5.40
C ASP A 71 4.93 -9.17 4.92
N GLY A 72 4.55 -8.26 4.02
CA GLY A 72 3.18 -8.17 3.50
C GLY A 72 2.26 -7.32 4.37
N THR A 73 2.79 -6.58 5.36
CA THR A 73 2.00 -5.64 6.15
C THR A 73 1.91 -4.26 5.51
N VAL A 74 0.76 -3.62 5.69
CA VAL A 74 0.52 -2.22 5.30
C VAL A 74 0.02 -1.46 6.52
N THR A 75 0.42 -0.19 6.64
CA THR A 75 -0.03 0.68 7.73
C THR A 75 -0.48 2.02 7.17
N LEU A 76 -1.67 2.46 7.55
CA LEU A 76 -2.18 3.81 7.35
C LEU A 76 -2.13 4.53 8.70
N LYS A 77 -1.30 5.55 8.82
CA LYS A 77 -1.11 6.32 10.04
C LYS A 77 -1.67 7.73 9.86
N ASP A 78 -2.58 8.16 10.72
CA ASP A 78 -3.01 9.55 10.83
C ASP A 78 -2.11 10.28 11.84
N LEU A 79 -1.23 11.15 11.34
CA LEU A 79 -0.33 11.94 12.17
C LEU A 79 -1.05 13.10 12.88
N THR A 80 -2.27 13.45 12.48
CA THR A 80 -3.06 14.52 13.09
C THR A 80 -3.62 14.10 14.44
N ASN A 81 -4.10 12.85 14.58
CA ASN A 81 -4.64 12.33 15.83
C ASN A 81 -3.80 11.21 16.47
N GLY A 82 -2.80 10.69 15.75
CA GLY A 82 -1.89 9.64 16.22
C GLY A 82 -2.42 8.22 16.07
N GLU A 83 -3.60 8.03 15.46
CA GLU A 83 -4.19 6.72 15.20
C GLU A 83 -3.47 6.01 14.05
N ASP A 84 -3.41 4.68 14.13
CA ASP A 84 -2.90 3.81 13.10
C ASP A 84 -3.87 2.68 12.78
N LEU A 85 -3.91 2.32 11.50
CA LEU A 85 -4.66 1.19 11.00
C LEU A 85 -3.69 0.26 10.27
N SER A 86 -3.53 -0.94 10.81
CA SER A 86 -2.70 -1.98 10.21
C SER A 86 -3.56 -2.93 9.38
N GLY A 87 -2.91 -3.54 8.40
CA GLY A 87 -3.54 -4.50 7.51
C GLY A 87 -2.52 -5.34 6.77
N THR A 88 -2.99 -6.08 5.78
CA THR A 88 -2.17 -6.83 4.85
C THR A 88 -2.35 -6.33 3.42
N TYR A 89 -1.36 -6.57 2.58
CA TYR A 89 -1.47 -6.25 1.16
C TYR A 89 -0.91 -7.36 0.28
N THR A 90 -1.47 -7.46 -0.92
CA THR A 90 -0.85 -8.18 -2.04
C THR A 90 -0.68 -7.24 -3.21
N SER A 91 0.24 -7.60 -4.11
CA SER A 91 0.56 -6.77 -5.26
C SER A 91 0.85 -7.61 -6.50
N GLU A 92 0.43 -7.09 -7.65
CA GLU A 92 0.67 -7.69 -8.96
C GLU A 92 1.28 -6.63 -9.88
N LYS A 93 2.46 -6.92 -10.42
CA LYS A 93 3.10 -6.03 -11.40
C LYS A 93 2.39 -6.17 -12.75
N LEU A 94 1.98 -5.04 -13.29
CA LEU A 94 1.52 -4.86 -14.66
C LEU A 94 2.60 -4.11 -15.46
N ASP A 95 2.38 -3.90 -16.77
CA ASP A 95 3.39 -3.30 -17.65
C ASP A 95 3.99 -1.99 -17.11
N ASN A 96 3.13 -1.03 -16.74
CA ASN A 96 3.52 0.31 -16.29
C ASN A 96 2.94 0.69 -14.91
N SER A 97 2.40 -0.29 -14.19
CA SER A 97 1.73 -0.08 -12.91
C SER A 97 1.81 -1.31 -12.03
N ILE A 98 1.41 -1.15 -10.77
CA ILE A 98 1.27 -2.24 -9.81
C ILE A 98 -0.18 -2.21 -9.33
N LYS A 99 -0.91 -3.32 -9.49
CA LYS A 99 -2.21 -3.51 -8.87
C LYS A 99 -1.99 -3.87 -7.40
N LEU A 100 -2.80 -3.29 -6.52
CA LEU A 100 -2.78 -3.54 -5.07
C LEU A 100 -4.13 -4.10 -4.63
N GLU A 101 -4.09 -5.04 -3.70
CA GLU A 101 -5.25 -5.44 -2.90
C GLU A 101 -4.84 -5.28 -1.44
N VAL A 102 -5.61 -4.49 -0.69
CA VAL A 102 -5.29 -4.06 0.67
C VAL A 102 -6.45 -4.42 1.59
N ASP A 103 -6.16 -5.13 2.66
CA ASP A 103 -7.13 -5.57 3.65
C ASP A 103 -6.72 -4.96 5.00
N PHE A 104 -7.46 -3.93 5.44
CA PHE A 104 -7.33 -3.38 6.78
C PHE A 104 -8.31 -4.09 7.71
N GLU A 105 -7.90 -4.39 8.93
CA GLU A 105 -8.77 -5.03 9.92
C GLU A 105 -10.14 -4.33 9.98
N ASP A 106 -11.22 -5.11 9.86
CA ASP A 106 -12.62 -4.67 9.85
C ASP A 106 -13.10 -3.81 8.66
N LYS A 107 -12.38 -3.78 7.53
CA LYS A 107 -12.83 -3.12 6.29
C LYS A 107 -12.90 -4.07 5.09
N ASP A 108 -13.79 -3.76 4.15
CA ASP A 108 -13.83 -4.46 2.88
C ASP A 108 -12.51 -4.31 2.11
N ASN A 109 -12.19 -5.31 1.29
CA ASN A 109 -10.97 -5.36 0.49
C ASN A 109 -10.87 -4.11 -0.41
N ILE A 110 -9.83 -3.31 -0.18
CA ILE A 110 -9.54 -2.06 -0.89
C ILE A 110 -8.67 -2.38 -2.10
N LEU A 111 -9.15 -1.99 -3.29
CA LEU A 111 -8.39 -2.15 -4.52
C LEU A 111 -7.59 -0.89 -4.82
N GLY A 112 -6.33 -1.05 -5.17
CA GLY A 112 -5.43 0.06 -5.44
C GLY A 112 -4.61 -0.07 -6.71
N THR A 113 -4.01 1.03 -7.12
CA THR A 113 -3.03 1.06 -8.20
C THR A 113 -1.89 1.98 -7.82
N CYS A 114 -0.66 1.50 -7.97
CA CYS A 114 0.55 2.30 -7.92
C CYS A 114 1.07 2.52 -9.35
N GLY A 115 1.43 3.76 -9.68
CA GLY A 115 1.93 4.11 -11.01
C GLY A 115 2.69 5.43 -11.03
N LEU A 116 3.46 5.65 -12.10
CA LEU A 116 4.26 6.86 -12.28
C LEU A 116 3.41 8.00 -12.86
N ARG A 117 3.34 9.14 -12.15
CA ARG A 117 2.76 10.39 -12.65
C ARG A 117 3.87 11.28 -13.19
N GLU A 118 3.64 11.87 -14.36
CA GLU A 118 4.51 12.89 -14.95
C GLU A 118 3.81 14.25 -14.91
N TYR A 119 4.46 15.22 -14.28
CA TYR A 119 3.95 16.57 -14.13
C TYR A 119 4.45 17.47 -15.27
N GLY A 120 3.74 18.58 -15.51
CA GLY A 120 4.06 19.50 -16.63
C GLY A 120 5.45 20.15 -16.56
N ASN A 121 6.10 20.10 -15.39
CA ASN A 121 7.49 20.52 -15.17
C ASN A 121 8.53 19.43 -15.50
N GLY A 122 8.10 18.25 -15.97
CA GLY A 122 8.94 17.08 -16.24
C GLY A 122 9.27 16.24 -15.00
N GLU A 123 8.75 16.60 -13.83
CA GLU A 123 8.90 15.81 -12.61
C GLU A 123 8.12 14.50 -12.72
N LYS A 124 8.73 13.40 -12.25
CA LYS A 124 8.14 12.06 -12.26
C LYS A 124 8.12 11.51 -10.85
N LEU A 125 6.93 11.28 -10.33
CA LEU A 125 6.71 10.72 -8.98
C LEU A 125 5.76 9.55 -9.06
N TYR A 126 6.04 8.50 -8.29
CA TYR A 126 5.06 7.45 -8.10
C TYR A 126 3.89 7.97 -7.27
N SER A 127 2.73 7.37 -7.50
CA SER A 127 1.51 7.65 -6.75
C SER A 127 0.74 6.37 -6.52
N ILE A 128 -0.05 6.36 -5.44
CA ILE A 128 -1.00 5.30 -5.13
C ILE A 128 -2.39 5.90 -5.10
N VAL A 129 -3.33 5.21 -5.75
CA VAL A 129 -4.76 5.46 -5.59
C VAL A 129 -5.38 4.22 -4.99
N LEU A 130 -6.05 4.35 -3.86
CA LEU A 130 -6.81 3.29 -3.20
C LEU A 130 -8.31 3.60 -3.34
N ASN A 131 -9.10 2.59 -3.69
CA ASN A 131 -10.55 2.69 -3.86
C ASN A 131 -11.23 1.79 -2.83
N SER A 132 -12.02 2.42 -1.98
CA SER A 132 -12.99 1.74 -1.10
C SER A 132 -14.39 1.78 -1.74
N GLU A 133 -15.41 1.28 -1.04
CA GLU A 133 -16.79 1.31 -1.53
C GLU A 133 -17.28 2.73 -1.83
N ASP A 134 -16.93 3.72 -1.00
CA ASP A 134 -17.48 5.07 -1.05
C ASP A 134 -16.44 6.19 -1.20
N LYS A 135 -15.14 5.87 -1.14
CA LYS A 135 -14.06 6.86 -1.15
C LYS A 135 -12.89 6.45 -2.03
N ILE A 136 -12.23 7.48 -2.56
CA ILE A 136 -10.95 7.40 -3.26
C ILE A 136 -9.89 8.09 -2.40
N LEU A 137 -8.79 7.42 -2.13
CA LEU A 137 -7.66 7.96 -1.38
C LEU A 137 -6.46 8.09 -2.33
N SER A 138 -5.90 9.29 -2.47
CA SER A 138 -4.70 9.54 -3.27
C SER A 138 -3.49 9.77 -2.39
N PHE A 139 -2.40 9.11 -2.72
CA PHE A 139 -1.10 9.27 -2.07
C PHE A 139 -0.02 9.54 -3.12
N ILE A 140 0.95 10.37 -2.74
CA ILE A 140 2.12 10.68 -3.57
C ILE A 140 3.39 10.20 -2.90
N GLN A 141 4.34 9.73 -3.72
CA GLN A 141 5.67 9.39 -3.28
C GLN A 141 6.34 10.60 -2.63
N THR A 142 6.87 10.38 -1.44
CA THR A 142 7.82 11.26 -0.79
C THR A 142 9.14 10.54 -0.66
N LYS A 143 10.25 11.22 -0.98
CA LYS A 143 11.58 10.69 -0.73
C LYS A 143 11.76 10.57 0.79
N GLN A 144 12.25 9.44 1.27
CA GLN A 144 12.76 9.37 2.64
C GLN A 144 13.83 10.46 2.78
N SER A 145 13.67 11.35 3.76
CA SER A 145 14.72 12.30 4.11
C SER A 145 15.86 11.47 4.73
N GLU A 146 17.03 11.47 4.09
CA GLU A 146 18.27 10.94 4.66
C GLU A 146 18.64 11.64 5.97
#